data_AF-A0A2H5YEQ0-F1
#
_entry.id   AF-A0A2H5YEQ0-F1
#
_cell.length_a   1.000
_cell.length_b   1.000
_cell.length_c   1.000
_cell.angle_alpha   90.00
_cell.angle_beta   90.00
_cell.angle_gamma   90.00
#
_symmetry.space_group_name_H-M   'P 1'
#
loop_
_entity.id
_entity.type
_entity.pdbx_description
1 polymer ?
#
loop_
_entity_poly.entity_id
_entity_poly.type
_entity_poly.pdbx_seq_one_letter_code
_entity_poly.pdbx_strand_id
1 'polypeptide(L)'
;MSETLSAWIERARRLVAYQQEALAFLERVRRQFPLAVPQHAPAVARLWLLADEVDSFLCTLLEELNRGLLGGKGEVDTTRGAHTRRENAPLAPGLEGIPGLSPSLAGREYIRYDCTWSLKWEEEKAVSVQLTVEPDNDVFRGVVVARRARLARDIPCPLRPAERQRFEEGVREALLECFASEVVSVPEKPPPAPVPTKGAPSSPRRTRKKGEK
;
A
#
# COMPACT_ATOMS: atom_id res chain seq x y z
N MET A 1 26.96 -5.87 40.20
CA MET A 1 27.05 -4.40 40.09
C MET A 1 27.39 -3.88 38.69
N SER A 2 27.98 -4.66 37.78
CA SER A 2 28.24 -4.20 36.40
C SER A 2 27.02 -4.24 35.47
N GLU A 3 26.07 -5.18 35.66
CA GLU A 3 24.87 -5.29 34.81
C GLU A 3 23.97 -4.06 34.87
N THR A 4 23.80 -3.46 36.05
CA THR A 4 23.02 -2.24 36.23
C THR A 4 23.68 -1.03 35.59
N LEU A 5 25.02 -0.99 35.57
CA LEU A 5 25.78 0.08 34.92
C LEU A 5 25.65 0.00 33.40
N SER A 6 25.74 -1.22 32.84
CA SER A 6 25.55 -1.45 31.41
C SER A 6 24.12 -1.17 30.96
N ALA A 7 23.11 -1.51 31.77
CA ALA A 7 21.71 -1.32 31.42
C ALA A 7 21.31 0.16 31.28
N TRP A 8 21.81 1.06 32.14
CA TRP A 8 21.51 2.49 31.99
C TRP A 8 22.24 3.13 30.82
N ILE A 9 23.47 2.69 30.51
CA ILE A 9 24.22 3.14 29.32
C ILE A 9 23.49 2.73 28.05
N GLU A 10 23.04 1.49 27.96
CA GLU A 10 22.24 1.02 26.82
C GLU A 10 20.91 1.76 26.70
N ARG A 11 20.25 2.05 27.83
CA ARG A 11 19.04 2.89 27.83
C ARG A 11 19.31 4.31 27.36
N ALA A 12 20.40 4.93 27.82
CA ALA A 12 20.80 6.27 27.38
C ALA A 12 21.15 6.29 25.88
N ARG A 13 21.86 5.27 25.38
CA ARG A 13 22.14 5.10 23.94
C ARG A 13 20.86 5.02 23.12
N ARG A 14 19.87 4.21 23.56
CA ARG A 14 18.56 4.11 22.91
C ARG A 14 17.82 5.44 22.91
N LEU A 15 17.86 6.20 24.00
CA LEU A 15 17.23 7.53 24.08
C LEU A 15 17.88 8.54 23.13
N VAL A 16 19.21 8.56 23.04
CA VAL A 16 19.93 9.43 22.10
C VAL A 16 19.64 9.03 20.65
N ALA A 17 19.65 7.72 20.35
CA ALA A 17 19.28 7.22 19.02
C ALA A 17 17.85 7.61 18.64
N TYR A 18 16.90 7.44 19.57
CA TYR A 18 15.51 7.85 19.38
C TYR A 18 15.38 9.35 19.12
N GLN A 19 16.11 10.18 19.88
CA GLN A 19 16.14 11.63 19.65
C GLN A 19 16.70 11.98 18.27
N GLN A 20 17.78 11.33 17.84
CA GLN A 20 18.36 11.52 16.52
C GLN A 20 17.39 11.09 15.41
N GLU A 21 16.66 9.99 15.59
CA GLU A 21 15.65 9.52 14.65
C GLU A 21 14.45 10.46 14.57
N ALA A 22 13.97 10.97 15.70
CA ALA A 22 12.91 11.98 15.76
C ALA A 22 13.32 13.29 15.07
N LEU A 23 14.57 13.75 15.28
CA LEU A 23 15.10 14.92 14.58
C LEU A 23 15.24 14.68 13.07
N ALA A 24 15.73 13.50 12.68
CA ALA A 24 15.84 13.12 11.28
C ALA A 24 14.45 13.00 10.62
N PHE A 25 13.44 12.53 11.36
CA PHE A 25 12.04 12.53 10.93
C PHE A 25 11.54 13.96 10.71
N LEU A 26 11.72 14.86 11.67
CA LEU A 26 11.34 16.28 11.54
C LEU A 26 12.04 16.95 10.36
N GLU A 27 13.32 16.65 10.12
CA GLU A 27 14.05 17.15 8.95
C GLU A 27 13.53 16.57 7.64
N ARG A 28 13.18 15.27 7.58
CA ARG A 28 12.55 14.66 6.41
C ARG A 28 11.18 15.26 6.14
N VAL A 29 10.34 15.40 7.17
CA VAL A 29 9.06 16.10 7.12
C VAL A 29 9.29 17.53 6.60
N ARG A 30 10.20 18.30 7.19
CA ARG A 30 10.50 19.66 6.74
C ARG A 30 10.96 19.76 5.28
N ARG A 31 11.70 18.76 4.77
CA ARG A 31 12.23 18.75 3.38
C ARG A 31 11.26 18.19 2.35
N GLN A 32 10.48 17.16 2.72
CA GLN A 32 9.53 16.49 1.84
C GLN A 32 8.19 17.21 1.80
N PHE A 33 7.87 17.96 2.84
CA PHE A 33 6.71 18.84 2.83
C PHE A 33 7.09 20.11 2.07
N PRO A 34 6.48 20.39 0.92
CA PRO A 34 6.62 21.70 0.31
C PRO A 34 5.81 22.64 1.19
N LEU A 35 6.45 23.40 2.09
CA LEU A 35 5.74 24.38 2.92
C LEU A 35 4.47 23.79 3.57
N ALA A 36 4.61 22.65 4.27
CA ALA A 36 3.55 21.90 4.93
C ALA A 36 2.37 22.78 5.33
N VAL A 37 1.15 22.46 4.89
CA VAL A 37 -0.06 23.02 5.50
C VAL A 37 0.06 22.72 7.01
N PRO A 38 0.25 23.72 7.89
CA PRO A 38 0.56 23.45 9.30
C PRO A 38 -0.52 22.63 10.00
N GLN A 39 -1.74 22.66 9.45
CA GLN A 39 -2.90 21.90 9.88
C GLN A 39 -2.72 20.38 9.72
N HIS A 40 -1.78 19.91 8.86
CA HIS A 40 -1.51 18.48 8.67
C HIS A 40 -0.62 17.90 9.79
N ALA A 41 0.10 18.75 10.54
CA ALA A 41 1.09 18.31 11.51
C ALA A 41 0.53 17.36 12.60
N PRO A 42 -0.68 17.58 13.17
CA PRO A 42 -1.24 16.66 14.16
C PRO A 42 -1.51 15.26 13.60
N ALA A 43 -2.08 15.17 12.39
CA ALA A 43 -2.39 13.90 11.74
C ALA A 43 -1.10 13.12 11.39
N VAL A 44 -0.08 13.82 10.87
CA VAL A 44 1.23 13.25 10.55
C VAL A 44 1.96 12.78 11.81
N ALA A 45 1.92 13.56 12.89
CA ALA A 45 2.52 13.18 14.16
C ALA A 45 1.89 11.89 14.71
N ARG A 46 0.55 11.77 14.62
CA ARG A 46 -0.15 10.54 14.98
C ARG A 46 0.21 9.35 14.10
N LEU A 47 0.33 9.55 12.78
CA LEU A 47 0.80 8.48 11.88
C LEU A 47 2.20 8.01 12.28
N TRP A 48 3.09 8.92 12.65
CA TRP A 48 4.44 8.58 13.06
C TRP A 48 4.48 7.81 14.38
N LEU A 49 3.71 8.24 15.38
CA LEU A 49 3.58 7.51 16.65
C LEU A 49 3.03 6.09 16.43
N LEU A 50 1.98 5.95 15.60
CA LEU A 50 1.44 4.65 15.25
C LEU A 50 2.47 3.78 14.53
N ALA A 51 3.23 4.35 13.59
CA ALA A 51 4.28 3.65 12.88
C ALA A 51 5.39 3.16 13.82
N ASP A 52 5.83 4.00 14.76
CA ASP A 52 6.83 3.67 15.79
C ASP A 52 6.35 2.51 16.69
N GLU A 53 5.08 2.56 17.11
CA GLU A 53 4.48 1.53 17.98
C GLU A 53 4.43 0.13 17.33
N VAL A 54 4.26 0.07 16.01
CA VAL A 54 4.16 -1.19 15.24
C VAL A 54 5.47 -1.60 14.54
N ASP A 55 6.47 -0.72 14.48
CA ASP A 55 7.68 -0.91 13.67
C ASP A 55 8.41 -2.20 14.03
N SER A 56 8.65 -2.42 15.32
CA SER A 56 9.35 -3.62 15.80
C SER A 56 8.59 -4.91 15.43
N PHE A 57 7.26 -4.88 15.52
CA PHE A 57 6.42 -6.02 15.14
C PHE A 57 6.49 -6.29 13.64
N LEU A 58 6.31 -5.26 12.80
CA LEU A 58 6.32 -5.39 11.34
C LEU A 58 7.69 -5.81 10.82
N CYS A 59 8.78 -5.22 11.33
CA CYS A 59 10.14 -5.61 10.98
C CYS A 59 10.41 -7.07 11.33
N THR A 60 10.06 -7.49 12.56
CA THR A 60 10.23 -8.89 13.00
C THR A 60 9.43 -9.84 12.10
N LEU A 61 8.19 -9.49 11.78
CA LEU A 61 7.32 -10.31 10.95
C LEU A 61 7.86 -10.47 9.52
N LEU A 62 8.34 -9.39 8.90
CA LEU A 62 8.94 -9.45 7.56
C LEU A 62 10.26 -10.22 7.56
N GLU A 63 11.07 -10.10 8.60
CA GLU A 63 12.27 -10.92 8.76
C GLU A 63 11.95 -12.41 8.94
N GLU A 64 10.93 -12.75 9.73
CA GLU A 64 10.44 -14.11 9.89
C GLU A 64 9.96 -14.69 8.55
N LEU A 65 9.19 -13.90 7.79
CA LEU A 65 8.73 -14.27 6.46
C LEU A 65 9.91 -14.51 5.50
N ASN A 66 10.90 -13.62 5.52
CA ASN A 66 12.11 -13.73 4.71
C ASN A 66 12.92 -14.98 5.06
N ARG A 67 13.19 -15.22 6.35
CA ARG A 67 13.93 -16.41 6.81
C ARG A 67 13.17 -17.69 6.52
N GLY A 68 11.86 -17.72 6.80
CA GLY A 68 11.03 -18.92 6.69
C GLY A 68 10.68 -19.34 5.27
N LEU A 69 10.36 -18.38 4.39
CA LEU A 69 9.83 -18.67 3.06
C LEU A 69 10.80 -18.34 1.91
N LEU A 70 11.76 -17.45 2.14
CA LEU A 70 12.75 -17.04 1.12
C LEU A 70 14.18 -17.48 1.45
N GLY A 71 14.38 -18.18 2.57
CA GLY A 71 15.71 -18.60 3.04
C GLY A 71 16.65 -17.43 3.32
N GLY A 72 16.10 -16.25 3.66
CA GLY A 72 16.87 -15.04 3.97
C GLY A 72 17.42 -14.29 2.75
N LYS A 73 16.97 -14.59 1.54
CA LYS A 73 17.46 -13.95 0.29
C LYS A 73 16.74 -12.65 -0.08
N GLY A 74 15.60 -12.37 0.53
CA GLY A 74 14.86 -11.12 0.30
C GLY A 74 15.48 -9.94 1.04
N GLU A 75 15.16 -8.74 0.55
CA GLU A 75 15.59 -7.47 1.13
C GLU A 75 14.41 -6.83 1.87
N VAL A 76 14.60 -6.55 3.16
CA VAL A 76 13.63 -5.81 3.98
C VAL A 76 13.99 -4.32 3.94
N ASP A 77 13.02 -3.49 3.58
CA ASP A 77 13.18 -2.05 3.45
C ASP A 77 12.00 -1.33 4.12
N THR A 78 12.30 -0.31 4.91
CA THR A 78 11.33 0.47 5.67
C THR A 78 11.50 1.95 5.40
N THR A 79 10.44 2.58 4.90
CA THR A 79 10.32 4.02 4.85
C THR A 79 9.97 4.52 6.25
N ARG A 80 11.01 4.92 7.00
CA ARG A 80 10.94 5.39 8.39
C ARG A 80 10.26 6.78 8.51
N GLY A 81 9.01 6.88 8.09
CA GLY A 81 8.19 8.09 8.20
C GLY A 81 7.74 8.67 6.86
N ALA A 82 6.43 8.90 6.81
CA ALA A 82 5.65 9.80 5.95
C ALA A 82 6.30 10.19 4.61
N HIS A 83 6.43 9.22 3.70
CA HIS A 83 6.52 9.55 2.28
C HIS A 83 5.26 10.33 1.88
N THR A 84 5.41 11.37 1.07
CA THR A 84 4.29 12.25 0.68
C THR A 84 3.88 11.93 -0.75
N ARG A 85 2.62 11.58 -0.95
CA ARG A 85 2.03 11.40 -2.28
C ARG A 85 0.98 12.47 -2.53
N ARG A 86 1.04 13.06 -3.72
CA ARG A 86 -0.09 13.84 -4.26
C ARG A 86 -0.97 12.88 -5.02
N GLU A 87 -2.22 12.77 -4.61
CA GLU A 87 -3.20 11.93 -5.27
C GLU A 87 -4.34 12.78 -5.82
N ASN A 88 -4.83 12.40 -6.99
CA ASN A 88 -6.06 12.94 -7.54
C ASN A 88 -7.21 12.11 -6.96
N ALA A 89 -8.17 12.76 -6.30
CA ALA A 89 -9.40 12.08 -5.92
C ALA A 89 -10.02 11.40 -7.14
N PRO A 90 -10.39 10.11 -7.06
CA PRO A 90 -11.03 9.44 -8.17
C PRO A 90 -12.27 10.24 -8.55
N LEU A 91 -12.37 10.60 -9.84
CA LEU A 91 -13.63 11.06 -10.43
C LEU A 91 -14.61 9.91 -10.25
N ALA A 92 -15.48 9.96 -9.26
CA ALA A 92 -16.46 8.91 -9.06
C ALA A 92 -17.37 8.87 -10.30
N PRO A 93 -17.36 7.80 -11.12
CA PRO A 93 -18.28 7.68 -12.22
C PRO A 93 -19.68 7.47 -11.62
N GLY A 94 -20.62 8.39 -11.89
CA GLY A 94 -22.04 8.21 -11.57
C GLY A 94 -22.57 8.86 -10.29
N LEU A 95 -21.84 9.79 -9.65
CA LEU A 95 -22.30 10.55 -8.48
C LEU A 95 -22.76 11.98 -8.81
N GLU A 96 -23.23 12.23 -10.04
CA GLU A 96 -23.96 13.44 -10.36
C GLU A 96 -25.38 13.35 -9.74
N GLY A 97 -25.63 14.11 -8.66
CA GLY A 97 -27.01 14.43 -8.25
C GLY A 97 -27.53 13.86 -6.92
N ILE A 98 -26.69 13.33 -6.02
CA ILE A 98 -27.16 12.97 -4.66
C ILE A 98 -27.03 14.19 -3.72
N PRO A 99 -28.13 14.78 -3.21
CA PRO A 99 -28.06 15.90 -2.28
C PRO A 99 -27.59 15.40 -0.91
N GLY A 100 -26.50 15.95 -0.38
CA GLY A 100 -25.98 15.64 0.96
C GLY A 100 -24.63 14.92 1.00
N LEU A 101 -24.12 14.43 -0.14
CA LEU A 101 -22.72 14.08 -0.30
C LEU A 101 -21.98 15.27 -0.90
N SER A 102 -21.04 15.87 -0.17
CA SER A 102 -20.24 17.00 -0.64
C SER A 102 -19.59 16.66 -1.99
N PRO A 103 -19.94 17.37 -3.09
CA PRO A 103 -19.30 17.21 -4.41
C PRO A 103 -17.87 17.79 -4.44
N SER A 104 -17.33 18.26 -3.31
CA SER A 104 -16.24 19.25 -3.28
C SER A 104 -14.83 18.68 -3.43
N LEU A 105 -14.67 17.35 -3.50
CA LEU A 105 -13.35 16.70 -3.58
C LEU A 105 -13.08 16.02 -4.92
N ALA A 106 -14.08 15.80 -5.77
CA ALA A 106 -13.87 15.21 -7.10
C ALA A 106 -12.98 16.14 -7.94
N GLY A 107 -11.79 15.68 -8.32
CA GLY A 107 -10.81 16.47 -9.08
C GLY A 107 -9.91 17.41 -8.23
N ARG A 108 -9.95 17.33 -6.89
CA ARG A 108 -8.94 18.01 -6.05
C ARG A 108 -7.74 17.12 -5.80
N GLU A 109 -6.54 17.67 -6.00
CA GLU A 109 -5.31 17.09 -5.46
C GLU A 109 -5.42 17.08 -3.93
N TYR A 110 -5.24 15.92 -3.32
CA TYR A 110 -5.06 15.80 -1.87
C TYR A 110 -3.68 15.20 -1.57
N ILE A 111 -3.18 15.48 -0.38
CA ILE A 111 -1.89 14.99 0.08
C ILE A 111 -2.14 13.79 0.98
N ARG A 112 -1.51 12.65 0.67
CA ARG A 112 -1.46 11.48 1.55
C ARG A 112 -0.04 11.30 2.07
N TYR A 113 0.07 10.91 3.34
CA TYR A 113 1.35 10.53 3.94
C TYR A 113 1.36 9.03 4.23
N ASP A 114 2.47 8.35 3.93
CA ASP A 114 2.60 6.91 4.12
C ASP A 114 3.87 6.49 4.86
N CYS A 115 3.74 5.50 5.73
CA CYS A 115 4.83 4.72 6.31
C CYS A 115 4.73 3.30 5.73
N THR A 116 5.76 2.87 5.03
CA THR A 116 5.79 1.59 4.31
C THR A 116 6.91 0.70 4.83
N TRP A 117 6.58 -0.55 5.14
CA TRP A 117 7.52 -1.66 5.37
C TRP A 117 7.39 -2.63 4.21
N SER A 118 8.49 -3.09 3.65
CA SER A 118 8.48 -3.94 2.46
C SER A 118 9.49 -5.07 2.56
N LEU A 119 9.11 -6.22 2.01
CA LEU A 119 10.00 -7.33 1.71
C LEU A 119 10.01 -7.50 0.19
N LYS A 120 11.17 -7.28 -0.42
CA LYS A 120 11.38 -7.39 -1.87
C LYS A 120 12.23 -8.62 -2.16
N TRP A 121 11.88 -9.37 -3.21
CA TRP A 121 12.70 -10.47 -3.69
C TRP A 121 12.48 -10.67 -5.17
N GLU A 122 13.53 -11.08 -5.89
CA GLU A 122 13.51 -11.04 -7.36
C GLU A 122 13.20 -9.61 -7.88
N GLU A 123 13.22 -9.37 -9.19
CA GLU A 123 13.11 -7.98 -9.71
C GLU A 123 11.72 -7.36 -9.52
N GLU A 124 10.67 -8.18 -9.46
CA GLU A 124 9.27 -7.70 -9.51
C GLU A 124 8.38 -8.13 -8.34
N LYS A 125 8.86 -9.03 -7.46
CA LYS A 125 8.03 -9.51 -6.35
C LYS A 125 8.32 -8.72 -5.08
N ALA A 126 7.25 -8.27 -4.46
CA ALA A 126 7.33 -7.63 -3.16
C ALA A 126 6.00 -7.74 -2.44
N VAL A 127 6.07 -7.85 -1.11
CA VAL A 127 4.95 -7.53 -0.24
C VAL A 127 5.29 -6.29 0.56
N SER A 128 4.29 -5.46 0.82
CA SER A 128 4.46 -4.27 1.65
C SER A 128 3.28 -4.05 2.56
N VAL A 129 3.55 -3.58 3.77
CA VAL A 129 2.56 -3.05 4.71
C VAL A 129 2.68 -1.54 4.66
N GLN A 130 1.56 -0.85 4.49
CA GLN A 130 1.49 0.61 4.37
C GLN A 130 0.50 1.13 5.42
N LEU A 131 0.96 2.03 6.27
CA LEU A 131 0.10 2.86 7.10
C LEU A 131 0.04 4.24 6.47
N THR A 132 -1.17 4.75 6.26
CA THR A 132 -1.39 6.01 5.56
C THR A 132 -2.33 6.92 6.33
N VAL A 133 -2.17 8.23 6.14
CA VAL A 133 -3.12 9.24 6.62
C VAL A 133 -3.47 10.24 5.53
N GLU A 134 -4.76 10.50 5.39
CA GLU A 134 -5.32 11.67 4.70
C GLU A 134 -5.56 12.76 5.76
N PRO A 135 -4.69 13.79 5.83
CA PRO A 135 -4.66 14.75 6.92
C PRO A 135 -5.91 15.64 6.97
N ASP A 136 -6.51 15.96 5.82
CA ASP A 136 -7.66 16.86 5.72
C ASP A 136 -8.92 16.28 6.38
N ASN A 137 -9.04 14.94 6.38
CA ASN A 137 -10.20 14.21 6.90
C ASN A 137 -9.87 13.38 8.15
N ASP A 138 -8.60 13.41 8.60
CA ASP A 138 -8.07 12.56 9.68
C ASP A 138 -8.33 11.06 9.47
N VAL A 139 -8.29 10.60 8.21
CA VAL A 139 -8.58 9.21 7.84
C VAL A 139 -7.28 8.41 7.80
N PHE A 140 -7.18 7.41 8.67
CA PHE A 140 -6.05 6.48 8.73
C PHE A 140 -6.42 5.17 8.06
N ARG A 141 -5.52 4.65 7.22
CA ARG A 141 -5.70 3.36 6.55
C ARG A 141 -4.45 2.52 6.65
N GLY A 142 -4.62 1.24 6.95
CA GLY A 142 -3.59 0.24 6.82
C GLY A 142 -3.89 -0.61 5.60
N VAL A 143 -2.87 -0.93 4.80
CA VAL A 143 -3.01 -1.78 3.63
C VAL A 143 -1.81 -2.72 3.56
N VAL A 144 -2.07 -3.98 3.22
CA VAL A 144 -1.03 -4.92 2.77
C VAL A 144 -1.14 -5.09 1.26
N VAL A 145 -0.03 -4.92 0.55
CA VAL A 145 0.02 -4.94 -0.92
C VAL A 145 0.99 -6.00 -1.40
N ALA A 146 0.55 -6.81 -2.35
CA ALA A 146 1.38 -7.65 -3.23
C ALA A 146 1.62 -6.91 -4.56
N ARG A 147 2.89 -6.64 -4.87
CA ARG A 147 3.31 -5.76 -5.98
C ARG A 147 2.97 -6.34 -7.36
N ARG A 148 3.39 -7.56 -7.66
CA ARG A 148 3.17 -8.22 -8.96
C ARG A 148 1.74 -8.65 -9.14
N ALA A 149 1.14 -9.24 -8.10
CA ALA A 149 -0.22 -9.74 -8.15
C ALA A 149 -1.28 -8.62 -8.13
N ARG A 150 -0.88 -7.38 -7.80
CA ARG A 150 -1.76 -6.21 -7.65
C ARG A 150 -2.90 -6.47 -6.65
N LEU A 151 -2.66 -7.32 -5.67
CA LEU A 151 -3.59 -7.59 -4.58
C LEU A 151 -3.32 -6.59 -3.46
N ALA A 152 -4.38 -5.99 -2.95
CA ALA A 152 -4.35 -5.12 -1.79
C ALA A 152 -5.41 -5.58 -0.77
N ARG A 153 -5.03 -5.62 0.50
CA ARG A 153 -5.90 -5.96 1.62
C ARG A 153 -5.92 -4.82 2.62
N ASP A 154 -7.09 -4.24 2.81
CA ASP A 154 -7.32 -3.23 3.84
C ASP A 154 -7.28 -3.90 5.21
N ILE A 155 -6.53 -3.27 6.13
CA ILE A 155 -6.44 -3.66 7.53
C ILE A 155 -6.79 -2.44 8.39
N PRO A 156 -7.66 -2.58 9.40
CA PRO A 156 -7.99 -1.48 10.29
C PRO A 156 -6.74 -0.97 11.03
N CYS A 157 -6.45 0.33 10.94
CA CYS A 157 -5.36 0.93 11.71
C CYS A 157 -5.60 0.79 13.22
N PRO A 158 -4.56 0.49 14.02
CA PRO A 158 -4.69 0.34 15.47
C PRO A 158 -4.68 1.72 16.14
N LEU A 159 -5.73 2.52 15.92
CA LEU A 159 -5.81 3.88 16.45
C LEU A 159 -5.88 3.92 17.98
N ARG A 160 -6.26 2.80 18.59
CA ARG A 160 -6.31 2.61 20.04
C ARG A 160 -5.51 1.38 20.44
N PRO A 161 -4.93 1.34 21.66
CA PRO A 161 -4.20 0.17 22.16
C PRO A 161 -5.01 -1.14 22.13
N ALA A 162 -6.33 -1.06 22.36
CA ALA A 162 -7.22 -2.23 22.32
C ALA A 162 -7.40 -2.83 20.90
N GLU A 163 -7.09 -2.07 19.84
CA GLU A 163 -7.21 -2.50 18.45
C GLU A 163 -5.92 -3.15 17.95
N ARG A 164 -4.82 -3.04 18.71
CA ARG A 164 -3.48 -3.52 18.33
C ARG A 164 -3.47 -5.01 17.99
N GLN A 165 -4.06 -5.84 18.83
CA GLN A 165 -4.07 -7.29 18.59
C GLN A 165 -4.78 -7.64 17.28
N ARG A 166 -5.93 -7.02 17.00
CA ARG A 166 -6.67 -7.24 15.75
C ARG A 166 -5.90 -6.77 14.52
N PHE A 167 -5.19 -5.66 14.64
CA PHE A 167 -4.29 -5.19 13.59
C PHE A 167 -3.16 -6.20 13.33
N GLU A 168 -2.49 -6.67 14.39
CA GLU A 168 -1.39 -7.64 14.27
C GLU A 168 -1.84 -8.96 13.63
N GLU A 169 -3.01 -9.48 14.04
CA GLU A 169 -3.63 -10.68 13.44
C GLU A 169 -3.98 -10.44 11.97
N GLY A 170 -4.66 -9.33 11.65
CA GLY A 170 -5.05 -8.99 10.28
C GLY A 170 -3.84 -8.78 9.35
N VAL A 171 -2.76 -8.17 9.84
CA VAL A 171 -1.50 -8.02 9.10
C VAL A 171 -0.91 -9.38 8.75
N ARG A 172 -0.86 -10.32 9.71
CA ARG A 172 -0.29 -11.66 9.48
C ARG A 172 -1.06 -12.40 8.39
N GLU A 173 -2.39 -12.42 8.49
CA GLU A 173 -3.26 -13.06 7.50
C GLU A 173 -3.10 -12.43 6.11
N ALA A 174 -3.19 -11.11 6.04
CA ALA A 174 -3.07 -10.38 4.79
C ALA A 174 -1.68 -10.52 4.14
N LEU A 175 -0.61 -10.55 4.93
CA LEU A 175 0.75 -10.78 4.42
C LEU A 175 0.92 -12.17 3.84
N LEU A 176 0.40 -13.21 4.49
CA LEU A 176 0.47 -14.58 3.97
C LEU A 176 -0.30 -14.71 2.66
N GLU A 177 -1.49 -14.12 2.58
CA GLU A 177 -2.29 -14.13 1.36
C GLU A 177 -1.60 -13.37 0.22
N CYS A 178 -1.10 -12.15 0.50
CA CYS A 178 -0.35 -11.34 -0.46
C CYS A 178 0.90 -12.09 -0.94
N PHE A 179 1.65 -12.69 -0.03
CA PHE A 179 2.84 -13.48 -0.36
C PHE A 179 2.49 -14.69 -1.23
N ALA A 180 1.45 -15.45 -0.87
CA ALA A 180 1.01 -16.59 -1.67
C ALA A 180 0.62 -16.15 -3.10
N SER A 181 -0.05 -15.00 -3.24
CA SER A 181 -0.41 -14.45 -4.55
C SER A 181 0.80 -14.08 -5.41
N GLU A 182 1.91 -13.63 -4.81
CA GLU A 182 3.19 -13.32 -5.48
C GLU A 182 3.91 -14.59 -5.98
N VAL A 183 3.79 -15.69 -5.24
CA VAL A 183 4.44 -16.97 -5.55
C VAL A 183 3.63 -17.78 -6.58
N VAL A 184 2.30 -17.74 -6.49
CA VAL A 184 1.39 -18.61 -7.27
C VAL A 184 1.00 -18.01 -8.63
N SER A 185 1.32 -16.74 -8.92
CA SER A 185 0.81 -16.09 -10.15
C SER A 185 1.28 -16.81 -11.44
N VAL A 186 0.34 -17.58 -11.99
CA VAL A 186 0.32 -18.23 -13.30
C VAL A 186 0.43 -17.16 -14.38
N PRO A 187 1.23 -17.34 -15.45
CA PRO A 187 1.22 -16.40 -16.56
C PRO A 187 -0.14 -16.46 -17.25
N GLU A 188 -0.96 -15.43 -17.06
CA GLU A 188 -2.14 -15.22 -17.89
C GLU A 188 -1.64 -14.75 -19.27
N LYS A 189 -1.40 -15.72 -20.15
CA LYS A 189 -1.17 -15.45 -21.57
C LYS A 189 -2.46 -14.82 -22.10
N PRO A 190 -2.44 -13.58 -22.64
CA PRO A 190 -3.64 -13.01 -23.22
C PRO A 190 -4.14 -13.95 -24.33
N PRO A 191 -5.46 -14.16 -24.47
CA PRO A 191 -5.99 -15.00 -25.53
C PRO A 191 -5.49 -14.45 -26.87
N PRO A 192 -5.00 -15.30 -27.78
CA PRO A 192 -4.53 -14.83 -29.08
C PRO A 192 -5.68 -14.11 -29.79
N ALA A 193 -5.39 -12.91 -30.30
CA ALA A 193 -6.33 -12.13 -31.08
C ALA A 193 -6.94 -13.01 -32.21
N PRO A 194 -8.26 -12.92 -32.46
CA PRO A 194 -8.90 -13.74 -33.48
C PRO A 194 -8.24 -13.48 -34.84
N VAL A 195 -7.65 -14.54 -35.40
CA VAL A 195 -7.04 -14.53 -36.74
C VAL A 195 -8.17 -14.30 -37.76
N PRO A 196 -8.10 -13.28 -38.62
CA PRO A 196 -9.10 -13.11 -39.67
C PRO A 196 -8.92 -14.23 -40.70
N THR A 197 -9.84 -15.19 -40.70
CA THR A 197 -9.92 -16.25 -41.71
C THR A 197 -10.27 -15.65 -43.06
N LYS A 198 -9.28 -15.65 -43.97
CA LYS A 198 -9.48 -15.36 -45.40
C LYS A 198 -10.08 -16.57 -46.12
N GLY A 199 -11.11 -16.31 -46.93
CA GLY A 199 -11.55 -17.12 -48.08
C GLY A 199 -12.62 -18.16 -47.75
N ALA A 200 -13.65 -18.41 -48.56
CA ALA A 200 -13.93 -18.04 -49.95
C ALA A 200 -15.42 -18.40 -50.24
N PRO A 201 -15.84 -18.67 -51.50
CA PRO A 201 -16.30 -17.74 -52.52
C PRO A 201 -17.83 -17.79 -52.69
N SER A 202 -18.46 -16.66 -52.99
CA SER A 202 -19.85 -16.63 -53.47
C SER A 202 -19.90 -16.96 -54.97
N SER A 203 -20.60 -18.04 -55.30
CA SER A 203 -20.98 -18.41 -56.67
C SER A 203 -22.51 -18.43 -56.82
N PRO A 204 -23.02 -18.31 -58.05
CA PRO A 204 -24.17 -17.44 -58.36
C PRO A 204 -25.50 -18.19 -58.34
N ARG A 205 -26.60 -17.51 -57.98
CA ARG A 205 -27.95 -18.09 -58.08
C ARG A 205 -28.88 -17.27 -58.97
N ARG A 206 -28.88 -17.69 -60.24
CA ARG A 206 -30.05 -18.02 -61.09
C ARG A 206 -31.23 -17.03 -61.10
N THR A 207 -31.33 -16.32 -62.23
CA THR A 207 -32.57 -15.82 -62.81
C THR A 207 -33.58 -16.95 -63.02
N ARG A 208 -34.85 -16.73 -62.66
CA ARG A 208 -35.99 -17.45 -63.24
C ARG A 208 -37.19 -16.51 -63.40
N LYS A 209 -37.64 -16.44 -64.65
CA LYS A 209 -38.80 -15.74 -65.21
C LYS A 209 -40.16 -16.34 -64.76
N LYS A 210 -41.20 -15.51 -64.96
CA LYS A 210 -42.64 -15.77 -65.17
C LYS A 210 -43.47 -16.13 -63.92
N GLY A 211 -44.67 -15.59 -63.71
CA GLY A 211 -45.47 -14.68 -64.54
C GLY A 211 -46.83 -14.35 -63.90
N GLU A 212 -47.47 -13.31 -64.45
CA GLU A 212 -48.92 -13.06 -64.64
C GLU A 212 -49.92 -13.40 -63.51
N LYS A 213 -50.55 -12.37 -62.95
CA LYS A 213 -51.84 -11.83 -63.44
C LYS A 213 -52.02 -10.39 -62.99
#